data_AF-A0A060CCU9-F1
#
_entry.id   AF-A0A060CCU9-F1
#
_cell.length_a   1.000
_cell.length_b   1.000
_cell.length_c   1.000
_cell.angle_alpha   90.00
_cell.angle_beta   90.00
_cell.angle_gamma   90.00
#
_symmetry.space_group_name_H-M   'P 1'
#
loop_
_entity.id
_entity.type
_entity.pdbx_description
1 polymer ?
#
loop_
_entity_poly.entity_id
_entity_poly.type
_entity_poly.pdbx_seq_one_letter_code
_entity_poly.pdbx_strand_id
1 'polypeptide(L)'
;MSAADAVVVNSNFTKSVYDDTFSFLKDVKPPGTIYPCVDLTEPEFNQEVKTLHKNIMGDDKFVLSVNRFEVKKNVELAIESYAKFAMGT
;
A
#
# COMPACT_ATOMS: atom_id res chain seq x y z
N MET A 1 4.84 18.98 17.64
CA MET A 1 4.90 19.06 16.16
C MET A 1 5.26 20.47 15.67
N SER A 2 6.00 21.27 16.46
CA SER A 2 6.34 22.67 16.14
C SER A 2 7.86 22.91 16.02
N ALA A 3 8.63 21.84 15.76
CA ALA A 3 10.10 21.88 15.68
C ALA A 3 10.64 21.32 14.35
N ALA A 4 9.76 20.96 13.42
CA ALA A 4 10.15 20.51 12.08
C ALA A 4 10.11 21.70 11.13
N ASP A 5 11.12 21.84 10.28
CA ASP A 5 11.16 22.88 9.24
C ASP A 5 10.09 22.70 8.17
N ALA A 6 9.68 21.46 7.92
CA ALA A 6 8.60 21.12 7.02
C ALA A 6 7.86 19.86 7.47
N VAL A 7 6.55 19.83 7.19
CA VAL A 7 5.71 18.65 7.36
C VAL A 7 5.26 18.18 5.98
N VAL A 8 5.25 16.88 5.77
CA VAL A 8 4.76 16.26 4.54
C VAL A 8 3.81 15.11 4.86
N VAL A 9 2.83 14.90 3.99
CA VAL A 9 1.84 13.83 4.12
C VAL A 9 1.80 12.97 2.86
N ASN A 10 1.29 11.75 3.00
CA ASN A 10 1.33 10.74 1.93
C ASN A 10 0.20 10.84 0.90
N SER A 11 -0.72 11.81 1.05
CA SER A 11 -1.79 12.05 0.08
C SER A 11 -2.44 13.41 0.29
N ASN A 12 -3.15 13.91 -0.72
CA ASN A 12 -3.96 15.12 -0.59
C ASN A 12 -5.16 14.94 0.36
N PHE A 13 -5.65 13.71 0.52
CA PHE A 13 -6.69 13.41 1.52
C PHE A 13 -6.13 13.54 2.95
N THR A 14 -4.95 12.99 3.20
CA THR A 14 -4.27 13.16 4.50
C THR A 14 -3.97 14.62 4.77
N LYS A 15 -3.67 15.41 3.73
CA LYS A 15 -3.49 16.86 3.83
C LYS A 15 -4.75 17.56 4.31
N SER A 16 -5.90 17.29 3.70
CA SER A 16 -7.16 17.90 4.16
C SER A 16 -7.49 17.52 5.60
N VAL A 17 -7.30 16.24 5.97
CA VAL A 17 -7.48 15.78 7.36
C VAL A 17 -6.52 16.51 8.31
N TYR A 18 -5.27 16.76 7.90
CA TYR A 18 -4.31 17.53 8.68
C TYR A 18 -4.79 18.97 8.89
N ASP A 19 -5.20 19.66 7.84
CA ASP A 19 -5.64 21.06 7.88
C ASP A 19 -6.90 21.25 8.74
N ASP A 20 -7.80 20.26 8.71
CA ASP A 20 -9.02 20.24 9.53
C ASP A 20 -8.73 19.94 11.00
N THR A 21 -7.80 19.01 11.27
CA THR A 21 -7.48 18.55 12.62
C THR A 21 -6.58 19.52 13.37
N PHE A 22 -5.54 20.04 12.72
CA PHE A 22 -4.52 20.90 13.32
C PHE A 22 -4.82 22.37 13.03
N SER A 23 -6.05 22.80 13.36
CA SER A 23 -6.52 24.15 13.05
C SER A 23 -5.68 25.26 13.68
N PHE A 24 -5.00 24.97 14.79
CA PHE A 24 -4.08 25.90 15.47
C PHE A 24 -2.76 26.13 14.69
N LEU A 25 -2.50 25.36 13.64
CA LEU A 25 -1.36 25.53 12.74
C LEU A 25 -1.76 26.16 11.39
N LYS A 26 -3.01 26.63 11.23
CA LYS A 26 -3.50 27.20 9.96
C LYS A 26 -2.72 28.42 9.47
N ASP A 27 -2.17 29.21 10.39
CA ASP A 27 -1.34 30.38 10.08
C ASP A 27 0.13 30.01 9.78
N VAL A 28 0.50 28.74 9.95
CA VAL A 28 1.79 28.17 9.59
C VAL A 28 1.71 27.59 8.18
N LYS A 29 2.86 27.43 7.52
CA LYS A 29 2.95 26.80 6.19
C LYS A 29 2.23 25.42 6.20
N PRO A 30 1.30 25.18 5.26
CA PRO A 30 0.59 23.90 5.18
C PRO A 30 1.53 22.75 4.80
N PRO A 31 1.19 21.50 5.14
CA PRO A 31 2.05 20.36 4.81
C PRO A 31 2.15 20.18 3.29
N GLY A 32 3.32 19.75 2.83
CA GLY A 32 3.52 19.25 1.47
C GLY A 32 2.92 17.86 1.28
N THR A 33 2.73 17.42 0.04
CA THR A 33 2.32 16.04 -0.27
C THR A 33 3.49 15.32 -0.94
N ILE A 34 3.91 14.19 -0.38
CA ILE A 34 4.91 13.29 -0.97
C ILE A 34 4.34 11.88 -0.94
N TYR A 35 4.20 11.27 -2.13
CA TYR A 35 3.87 9.86 -2.25
C TYR A 35 5.18 9.07 -2.18
N PRO A 36 5.39 8.22 -1.16
CA PRO A 36 6.60 7.41 -1.10
C PRO A 36 6.71 6.52 -2.34
N CYS A 37 7.83 6.61 -3.04
CA CYS A 37 8.09 5.84 -4.25
C CYS A 37 8.74 4.49 -3.92
N VAL A 38 8.70 3.58 -4.89
CA VAL A 38 9.47 2.33 -4.91
C VAL A 38 10.47 2.39 -6.07
N ASP A 39 11.56 1.63 -5.96
CA ASP A 39 12.46 1.41 -7.08
C ASP A 39 11.71 0.62 -8.18
N LEU A 40 11.85 1.07 -9.42
CA LEU A 40 11.24 0.45 -10.60
C LEU A 40 12.25 -0.40 -11.38
N THR A 41 13.49 -0.46 -10.92
CA THR A 41 14.51 -1.35 -11.45
C THR A 41 14.04 -2.80 -11.28
N GLU A 42 13.89 -3.51 -12.40
CA GLU A 42 13.49 -4.91 -12.34
C GLU A 42 14.62 -5.74 -11.70
N PRO A 43 14.32 -6.51 -10.63
CA PRO A 43 15.32 -7.37 -10.03
C PRO A 43 15.66 -8.52 -10.98
N GLU A 44 16.95 -8.80 -11.16
CA GLU A 44 17.38 -10.00 -11.86
C GLU A 44 17.19 -11.23 -10.96
N PHE A 45 16.29 -12.12 -11.37
CA PHE A 45 16.11 -13.42 -10.71
C PHE A 45 17.04 -14.46 -11.31
N ASN A 46 17.81 -15.16 -10.45
CA ASN A 46 18.65 -16.27 -10.86
C ASN A 46 17.80 -17.49 -11.32
N GLN A 47 18.47 -18.48 -11.91
CA GLN A 47 17.78 -19.65 -12.48
C GLN A 47 17.10 -20.53 -11.42
N GLU A 48 17.65 -20.57 -10.20
CA GLU A 48 17.10 -21.31 -9.07
C GLU A 48 15.74 -20.76 -8.66
N VAL A 49 15.62 -19.43 -8.52
CA VAL A 49 14.36 -18.74 -8.19
C VAL A 49 13.32 -18.96 -9.29
N LYS A 50 13.72 -18.86 -10.56
CA LYS A 50 12.81 -19.11 -11.70
C LYS A 50 12.28 -20.55 -11.71
N THR A 51 13.15 -21.51 -11.41
CA THR A 51 12.79 -22.93 -11.33
C THR A 51 11.84 -23.18 -10.16
N LEU A 52 12.14 -22.61 -8.99
CA LEU A 52 11.29 -22.68 -7.80
C LEU A 52 9.90 -22.10 -8.08
N HIS A 53 9.83 -20.91 -8.68
CA HIS A 53 8.56 -20.28 -9.05
C HIS A 53 7.74 -21.19 -9.97
N LYS A 54 8.35 -21.74 -11.03
CA LYS A 54 7.66 -22.67 -11.93
C LYS A 54 7.15 -23.92 -11.21
N ASN A 55 7.94 -24.47 -10.29
CA ASN A 55 7.55 -25.67 -9.55
C ASN A 55 6.42 -25.43 -8.54
N ILE A 56 6.36 -24.23 -7.93
CA ILE A 56 5.31 -23.88 -6.97
C ILE A 56 4.02 -23.47 -7.68
N MET A 57 4.13 -22.62 -8.70
CA MET A 57 2.95 -21.99 -9.32
C MET A 57 2.43 -22.75 -10.54
N GLY A 58 3.27 -23.56 -11.20
CA GLY A 58 2.89 -24.27 -12.42
C GLY A 58 2.39 -23.32 -13.53
N ASP A 59 1.32 -23.75 -14.19
CA ASP A 59 0.58 -22.97 -15.20
C ASP A 59 -0.73 -22.37 -14.64
N ASP A 60 -0.95 -22.47 -13.33
CA ASP A 60 -2.19 -22.04 -12.68
C ASP A 60 -2.24 -20.52 -12.53
N LYS A 61 -3.46 -19.98 -12.58
CA LYS A 61 -3.72 -18.57 -12.28
C LYS A 61 -3.89 -18.41 -10.78
N PHE A 62 -3.20 -17.42 -10.21
CA PHE A 62 -3.25 -17.13 -8.78
C PHE A 62 -3.50 -15.64 -8.51
N VAL A 63 -4.01 -15.37 -7.32
CA VAL A 63 -4.14 -14.03 -6.76
C VAL A 63 -3.20 -13.96 -5.56
N LEU A 64 -2.25 -13.02 -5.58
CA LEU A 64 -1.29 -12.84 -4.49
C LEU A 64 -1.61 -11.55 -3.72
N SER A 65 -1.82 -11.68 -2.41
CA SER A 65 -2.00 -10.56 -1.48
C SER A 65 -0.98 -10.66 -0.36
N VAL A 66 0.06 -9.82 -0.40
CA VAL A 66 1.09 -9.77 0.63
C VAL A 66 0.83 -8.57 1.53
N ASN A 67 0.29 -8.82 2.72
CA ASN A 67 -0.01 -7.80 3.71
C ASN A 67 0.41 -8.26 5.11
N ARG A 68 0.77 -7.32 5.98
CA ARG A 68 0.85 -7.59 7.42
C ARG A 68 -0.57 -7.89 7.95
N PHE A 69 -0.68 -8.80 8.91
CA PHE A 69 -1.94 -9.08 9.57
C PHE A 69 -2.34 -7.92 10.51
N GLU A 70 -3.17 -7.02 9.98
CA GLU A 70 -3.68 -5.84 10.68
C GLU A 70 -5.14 -5.59 10.29
N VAL A 71 -5.98 -5.18 11.25
CA VAL A 71 -7.42 -4.93 11.04
C VAL A 71 -7.68 -3.97 9.88
N LYS A 72 -6.87 -2.92 9.73
CA LYS A 72 -6.98 -1.91 8.65
C LYS A 72 -6.84 -2.48 7.24
N LYS A 73 -6.32 -3.71 7.08
CA LYS A 73 -6.19 -4.38 5.79
C LYS A 73 -7.45 -5.12 5.35
N ASN A 74 -8.41 -5.30 6.26
CA ASN A 74 -9.70 -5.96 6.00
C ASN A 74 -9.55 -7.27 5.19
N VAL A 75 -8.70 -8.18 5.69
CA VAL A 75 -8.38 -9.44 5.01
C VAL A 75 -9.62 -10.33 4.82
N GLU A 76 -10.59 -10.25 5.74
CA GLU A 76 -11.88 -10.94 5.64
C GLU A 76 -12.60 -10.60 4.33
N LEU A 77 -12.76 -9.31 4.01
CA LEU A 77 -13.37 -8.86 2.77
C LEU A 77 -12.66 -9.41 1.53
N ALA A 78 -11.32 -9.48 1.56
CA ALA A 78 -10.55 -10.02 0.44
C ALA A 78 -10.83 -11.52 0.22
N ILE A 79 -10.94 -12.29 1.30
CA ILE A 79 -11.27 -13.73 1.25
C ILE A 79 -12.69 -13.94 0.74
N GLU A 80 -13.67 -13.22 1.30
CA GLU A 80 -15.08 -13.31 0.88
C GLU A 80 -15.27 -12.93 -0.59
N SER A 81 -14.57 -11.87 -1.03
CA SER A 81 -14.62 -11.42 -2.43
C SER A 81 -13.99 -12.45 -3.36
N TYR A 82 -12.90 -13.09 -2.96
CA TYR A 82 -12.30 -14.18 -3.72
C TYR A 82 -13.23 -15.39 -3.81
N ALA A 83 -13.92 -15.74 -2.72
CA ALA A 83 -14.91 -16.82 -2.72
C ALA A 83 -16.05 -16.53 -3.70
N LYS A 84 -16.60 -15.31 -3.68
CA LYS A 84 -17.64 -14.86 -4.64
C LYS A 84 -17.16 -14.92 -6.08
N PHE A 85 -15.97 -14.38 -6.34
CA PHE A 85 -15.32 -14.44 -7.65
C PHE A 85 -15.17 -15.88 -8.14
N ALA A 86 -14.70 -16.80 -7.30
CA ALA A 86 -14.52 -18.20 -7.64
C ALA A 86 -15.86 -18.93 -7.89
N MET A 87 -16.94 -18.51 -7.22
CA MET A 87 -18.29 -19.04 -7.44
C MET A 87 -19.00 -18.43 -8.65
N GLY A 88 -18.44 -17.38 -9.27
CA GLY A 88 -19.02 -16.70 -10.43
C GLY A 88 -20.25 -15.84 -10.12
N THR A 89 -20.39 -15.39 -8.88
CA THR A 89 -21.50 -14.56 -8.36
C THR A 89 -21.00 -13.23 -7.84
#